data_AF-A0A444YQD2-F1
#
_entry.id   AF-A0A444YQD2-F1
#
_cell.length_a   1.000
_cell.length_b   1.000
_cell.length_c   1.000
_cell.angle_alpha   90.00
_cell.angle_beta   90.00
_cell.angle_gamma   90.00
#
_symmetry.space_group_name_H-M   'P 1'
#
loop_
_entity.id
_entity.type
_entity.pdbx_description
1 polymer ?
#
loop_
_entity_poly.entity_id
_entity_poly.type
_entity_poly.pdbx_seq_one_letter_code
_entity_poly.pdbx_strand_id
1 'polypeptide(L)'
;MGIGARSYVEKMELTMIEMAAQYGVKACLGQAGETGVWVGERKIGAIGVRISNGITSHGLAFNINPDLTYFRHIVPCGIADK
;
A
#
# COMPACT_ATOMS: atom_id res chain seq x y z
N MET A 1 13.31 -20.31 9.75
CA MET A 1 12.12 -19.53 10.14
C MET A 1 11.99 -18.39 9.14
N GLY A 2 11.07 -18.50 8.18
CA GLY A 2 10.86 -17.48 7.15
C GLY A 2 10.07 -16.29 7.68
N ILE A 3 10.05 -15.19 6.91
CA ILE A 3 9.14 -14.07 7.16
C ILE A 3 7.68 -14.54 6.94
N GLY A 4 6.79 -14.23 7.89
CA GLY A 4 5.36 -14.49 7.71
C GLY A 4 4.74 -13.56 6.67
N ALA A 5 3.64 -13.97 6.02
CA ALA A 5 2.98 -13.20 4.96
C ALA A 5 2.64 -11.76 5.41
N ARG A 6 2.11 -11.60 6.62
CA ARG A 6 1.81 -10.30 7.21
C ARG A 6 3.06 -9.43 7.37
N SER A 7 4.13 -9.99 7.95
CA SER A 7 5.40 -9.27 8.11
C SER A 7 6.04 -8.88 6.77
N TYR A 8 5.84 -9.68 5.73
CA TYR A 8 6.27 -9.32 4.37
C TYR A 8 5.52 -8.10 3.82
N VAL A 9 4.19 -8.06 3.99
CA VAL A 9 3.34 -6.91 3.63
C VAL A 9 3.74 -5.65 4.40
N GLU A 10 3.84 -5.75 5.74
CA GLU A 10 4.21 -4.63 6.61
C GLU A 10 5.58 -4.04 6.25
N LYS A 11 6.56 -4.90 5.87
CA LYS A 11 7.88 -4.43 5.41
C LYS A 11 7.82 -3.64 4.11
N MET A 12 7.01 -4.06 3.14
CA MET A 12 6.83 -3.30 1.90
C MET A 12 6.11 -1.97 2.13
N GLU A 13 5.16 -1.92 3.06
CA GLU A 13 4.53 -0.66 3.47
C GLU A 13 5.55 0.30 4.11
N LEU A 14 6.41 -0.21 4.99
CA LEU A 14 7.51 0.56 5.57
C LEU A 14 8.45 1.10 4.48
N THR A 15 8.81 0.30 3.47
CA THR A 15 9.64 0.76 2.34
C THR A 15 8.99 1.91 1.58
N MET A 16 7.66 1.87 1.35
CA MET A 16 6.94 2.99 0.73
C MET A 16 6.93 4.25 1.61
N ILE A 17 6.81 4.10 2.94
CA ILE A 17 6.87 5.23 3.89
C ILE A 17 8.27 5.85 3.89
N GLU A 18 9.33 5.04 3.93
CA GLU A 18 10.72 5.50 3.88
C GLU A 18 11.02 6.23 2.57
N MET A 19 10.50 5.71 1.45
CA MET A 19 10.59 6.38 0.16
C MET A 19 9.89 7.74 0.19
N ALA A 20 8.66 7.82 0.68
CA ALA A 20 7.92 9.08 0.81
C ALA A 20 8.66 10.12 1.67
N ALA A 21 9.27 9.66 2.77
CA ALA A 21 10.05 10.51 3.68
C ALA A 21 11.27 11.14 3.00
N GLN A 22 11.93 10.45 2.06
CA GLN A 22 13.03 11.02 1.27
C GLN A 22 12.60 12.22 0.42
N TYR A 23 11.31 12.33 0.10
CA TYR A 23 10.70 13.47 -0.61
C TYR A 23 9.97 14.45 0.33
N GLY A 24 10.16 14.32 1.65
CA GLY A 24 9.50 15.20 2.64
C GLY A 24 8.01 14.93 2.84
N VAL A 25 7.48 13.82 2.32
CA VAL A 25 6.08 13.43 2.48
C VAL A 25 5.92 12.59 3.74
N LYS A 26 5.14 13.08 4.71
CA LYS A 26 4.82 12.35 5.94
C LYS A 26 3.71 11.33 5.70
N ALA A 27 4.10 10.12 5.37
CA ALA A 27 3.18 8.99 5.18
C ALA A 27 3.09 8.09 6.42
N CYS A 28 2.00 7.33 6.54
CA CYS A 28 1.77 6.37 7.61
C CYS A 28 1.12 5.08 7.10
N LEU A 29 1.10 4.06 7.95
CA LEU A 29 0.30 2.86 7.75
C LEU A 29 -1.20 3.20 7.84
N GLY A 30 -2.03 2.35 7.24
CA GLY A 30 -3.48 2.43 7.38
C GLY A 30 -3.95 2.02 8.78
N GLN A 31 -5.25 2.22 9.05
CA GLN A 31 -5.89 1.71 10.25
C GLN A 31 -6.00 0.18 10.22
N ALA A 32 -6.46 -0.43 11.32
CA ALA A 32 -6.65 -1.88 11.36
C ALA A 32 -7.61 -2.34 10.25
N GLY A 33 -7.13 -3.22 9.36
CA GLY A 33 -7.89 -3.69 8.19
C GLY A 33 -7.62 -2.90 6.91
N GLU A 34 -6.93 -1.76 6.98
CA GLU A 34 -6.52 -0.97 5.83
C GLU A 34 -5.05 -1.25 5.49
N THR A 35 -4.81 -1.93 4.37
CA THR A 35 -3.44 -2.10 3.85
C THR A 35 -3.06 -0.92 2.96
N GLY A 36 -1.75 -0.75 2.77
CA GLY A 36 -1.15 0.30 1.97
C GLY A 36 -0.63 1.46 2.82
N VAL A 37 -0.23 2.52 2.12
CA VAL A 37 0.40 3.70 2.72
C VAL A 37 -0.43 4.94 2.43
N TRP A 38 -0.53 5.81 3.43
CA TRP A 38 -1.51 6.88 3.50
C TRP A 38 -0.87 8.20 3.90
N VAL A 39 -1.48 9.32 3.49
CA VAL A 39 -1.18 10.67 3.96
C VAL A 39 -2.48 11.30 4.46
N GLY A 40 -2.65 11.36 5.78
CA GLY A 40 -3.97 11.57 6.38
C GLY A 40 -4.92 10.46 5.94
N GLU A 41 -6.10 10.82 5.47
CA GLU A 41 -7.11 9.85 4.99
C GLU A 41 -6.93 9.44 3.51
N ARG A 42 -5.87 9.89 2.83
CA ARG A 42 -5.64 9.62 1.40
C ARG A 42 -4.63 8.51 1.18
N LYS A 43 -5.05 7.42 0.52
CA LYS A 43 -4.15 6.33 0.13
C LYS A 43 -3.23 6.78 -1.00
N ILE A 44 -1.93 6.67 -0.78
CA ILE A 44 -0.89 6.99 -1.78
C ILE A 44 -0.13 5.75 -2.28
N GLY A 45 -0.24 4.63 -1.56
CA GLY A 45 0.33 3.35 -1.98
C GLY A 45 -0.65 2.22 -1.71
N ALA A 46 -0.92 1.39 -2.73
CA ALA A 46 -1.68 0.16 -2.60
C ALA A 46 -0.73 -1.04 -2.53
N ILE A 47 -1.13 -2.08 -1.80
CA ILE A 47 -0.37 -3.33 -1.70
C ILE A 47 -1.31 -4.53 -1.83
N GLY A 48 -0.88 -5.50 -2.61
CA GLY A 48 -1.59 -6.75 -2.83
C GLY A 48 -0.59 -7.79 -3.31
N VAL A 49 -0.37 -8.82 -2.50
CA VAL A 49 0.60 -9.88 -2.79
C VAL A 49 -0.04 -11.25 -2.72
N ARG A 50 0.42 -12.13 -3.60
CA ARG A 50 0.10 -13.56 -3.56
C ARG A 50 1.37 -14.32 -3.23
N ILE A 51 1.29 -15.23 -2.27
CA ILE A 51 2.39 -16.10 -1.88
C ILE A 51 1.99 -17.54 -2.19
N SER A 52 2.77 -18.23 -3.02
CA SER A 52 2.55 -19.63 -3.41
C SER A 52 3.87 -20.37 -3.36
N ASN A 53 3.93 -21.47 -2.61
CA ASN A 53 5.16 -22.28 -2.44
C ASN A 53 6.39 -21.44 -2.03
N GLY A 54 6.19 -20.41 -1.19
CA GLY A 54 7.26 -19.51 -0.74
C GLY A 54 7.71 -18.46 -1.76
N ILE A 55 7.09 -18.40 -2.94
CA ILE A 55 7.38 -17.42 -4.00
C ILE A 55 6.28 -16.36 -4.02
N THR A 56 6.68 -15.09 -4.05
CA THR A 56 5.76 -13.94 -4.06
C THR A 56 5.47 -13.47 -5.49
N SER A 57 4.27 -12.95 -5.72
CA SER A 57 3.81 -12.36 -7.00
C SER A 57 2.86 -11.19 -6.72
N HIS A 58 2.60 -10.37 -7.74
CA HIS A 58 2.04 -9.01 -7.63
C HIS A 58 3.02 -8.05 -6.92
N GLY A 59 2.60 -7.31 -5.89
CA GLY A 59 3.47 -6.39 -5.18
C GLY A 59 2.72 -5.17 -4.64
N LEU A 60 3.27 -4.00 -4.95
CA LEU A 60 2.73 -2.70 -4.55
C LEU A 60 2.58 -1.78 -5.75
N ALA A 61 1.75 -0.77 -5.61
CA ALA A 61 1.59 0.34 -6.55
C ALA A 61 1.64 1.65 -5.77
N PHE A 62 2.67 2.47 -6.03
CA PHE A 62 2.89 3.75 -5.35
C PHE A 62 2.61 4.91 -6.29
N ASN A 63 1.67 5.78 -5.92
CA ASN A 63 1.15 6.83 -6.79
C ASN A 63 2.13 8.02 -6.84
N ILE A 64 3.00 8.05 -7.86
CA ILE A 64 3.89 9.19 -8.12
C ILE A 64 3.15 10.30 -8.86
N ASN A 65 2.61 9.99 -10.03
CA ASN A 65 1.82 10.92 -10.84
C ASN A 65 0.77 10.19 -11.72
N PRO A 66 -0.04 9.25 -11.18
CA PRO A 66 -1.15 8.70 -11.94
C PRO A 66 -2.28 9.73 -12.07
N ASP A 67 -3.07 9.61 -13.13
CA ASP A 67 -4.36 10.31 -13.18
C ASP A 67 -5.32 9.68 -12.16
N LEU A 68 -5.59 10.40 -11.08
CA LEU A 68 -6.44 9.92 -10.00
C LEU A 68 -7.93 9.91 -10.36
N THR A 69 -8.34 10.50 -11.50
CA THR A 69 -9.74 10.47 -11.93
C THR A 69 -10.22 9.05 -12.23
N TYR A 70 -9.32 8.15 -12.63
CA TYR A 70 -9.66 6.75 -12.86
C TYR A 70 -10.16 6.01 -11.61
N PHE A 71 -9.73 6.42 -10.41
CA PHE A 71 -10.23 5.82 -9.17
C PHE A 71 -11.73 6.07 -8.95
N ARG A 72 -12.32 7.09 -9.59
CA ARG A 72 -13.76 7.38 -9.51
C ARG A 72 -14.64 6.32 -10.19
N HIS A 73 -14.04 5.46 -11.02
CA HIS A 73 -14.75 4.42 -11.75
C HIS A 73 -14.76 3.07 -11.02
N ILE A 74 -14.17 2.99 -9.83
CA ILE A 74 -14.08 1.77 -9.02
C ILE A 74 -14.43 2.07 -7.56
N VAL A 75 -14.76 1.03 -6.78
CA VAL A 75 -14.71 1.10 -5.30
C VAL A 75 -13.35 0.55 -4.87
N PRO A 76 -12.35 1.41 -4.61
CA PRO A 76 -10.98 0.97 -4.38
C PRO A 76 -10.85 0.21 -3.06
N CYS A 77 -10.17 -0.94 -3.09
CA CYS A 77 -9.88 -1.76 -1.91
C CYS A 77 -11.13 -2.20 -1.09
N GLY A 78 -12.34 -2.13 -1.65
CA GLY A 78 -13.58 -2.43 -0.93
C GLY A 78 -13.95 -1.40 0.16
N ILE A 79 -13.27 -0.24 0.18
CA ILE A 79 -13.55 0.85 1.11
C ILE A 79 -14.43 1.85 0.35
N ALA A 80 -15.72 1.89 0.67
CA ALA A 80 -16.68 2.73 -0.05
C ALA A 80 -16.65 4.21 0.38
N ASP A 81 -16.18 4.48 1.61
CA ASP A 81 -16.30 5.79 2.26
C ASP A 81 -14.99 6.62 2.26
N LYS A 82 -14.01 6.30 1.38
CA LYS A 82 -12.74 7.02 1.27
C LYS A 82 -12.26 7.24 -0.17
#